data_AF-A0A838YU83-F1
#
_entry.id   AF-A0A838YU83-F1
#
_cell.length_a   1.000
_cell.length_b   1.000
_cell.length_c   1.000
_cell.angle_alpha   90.00
_cell.angle_beta   90.00
_cell.angle_gamma   90.00
#
_symmetry.space_group_name_H-M   'P 1'
#
loop_
_entity.id
_entity.type
_entity.pdbx_description
1 polymer ?
#
loop_
_entity_poly.entity_id
_entity_poly.type
_entity_poly.pdbx_seq_one_letter_code
_entity_poly.pdbx_strand_id
1 'polypeptide(L)'
;MNSIDSINGMTHTEATKLRRARVRTTTTFLQIASSRSGRALLTKETGISSPKLLHWARRAELMKIKNLGRDYADLLEAAGVESVSELRRRNPESLHESMDLINIKAKIVERMPSLKRVNKWIEDSKDIEIKVSS
;
A
#
# COMPACT_ATOMS: atom_id res chain seq x y z
N MET A 1 12.82 10.73 1.06
CA MET A 1 11.34 10.66 1.14
C MET A 1 10.80 10.38 -0.24
N ASN A 2 9.85 9.45 -0.39
CA ASN A 2 9.31 9.10 -1.70
C ASN A 2 8.31 10.17 -2.17
N SER A 3 8.31 10.49 -3.46
CA SER A 3 7.31 11.38 -4.07
C SER A 3 5.93 10.76 -3.95
N ILE A 4 4.88 11.58 -3.87
CA ILE A 4 3.49 11.08 -3.81
C ILE A 4 3.12 10.22 -5.04
N ASP A 5 3.73 10.49 -6.20
CA ASP A 5 3.53 9.75 -7.45
C ASP A 5 4.12 8.32 -7.43
N SER A 6 4.83 7.94 -6.36
CA SER A 6 5.39 6.60 -6.21
C SER A 6 4.38 5.53 -5.75
N ILE A 7 3.22 5.97 -5.24
CA ILE A 7 2.12 5.07 -4.86
C ILE A 7 1.47 4.54 -6.13
N ASN A 8 1.42 3.21 -6.27
CA ASN A 8 0.76 2.61 -7.43
C ASN A 8 -0.76 2.85 -7.43
N GLY A 9 -1.36 2.92 -8.61
CA GLY A 9 -2.79 3.22 -8.77
C GLY A 9 -3.16 4.70 -8.64
N MET A 10 -2.18 5.61 -8.61
CA MET A 10 -2.39 7.06 -8.64
C MET A 10 -2.17 7.64 -10.04
N THR A 11 -3.14 8.39 -10.55
CA THR A 11 -2.99 9.07 -11.83
C THR A 11 -2.21 10.39 -11.68
N HIS A 12 -1.62 10.90 -12.76
CA HIS A 12 -0.89 12.17 -12.75
C HIS A 12 -1.78 13.36 -12.31
N THR A 13 -3.06 13.33 -12.68
CA THR A 13 -4.04 14.36 -12.31
C THR A 13 -4.32 14.34 -10.81
N GLU A 14 -4.45 13.15 -10.22
CA GLU A 14 -4.65 12.98 -8.77
C GLU A 14 -3.42 13.37 -7.96
N ALA A 15 -2.23 12.98 -8.40
CA ALA A 15 -1.00 13.41 -7.77
C ALA A 15 -0.84 14.94 -7.83
N THR A 16 -1.24 15.57 -8.95
CA THR A 16 -1.25 17.03 -9.09
C THR A 16 -2.22 17.69 -8.11
N LYS A 17 -3.43 17.12 -7.93
CA LYS A 17 -4.40 17.62 -6.94
C LYS A 17 -3.83 17.54 -5.51
N LEU A 18 -3.19 16.43 -5.14
CA LEU A 18 -2.53 16.29 -3.83
C LEU A 18 -1.38 17.30 -3.66
N ARG A 19 -0.55 17.48 -4.69
CA ARG A 19 0.52 18.50 -4.68
C ARG A 19 -0.01 19.92 -4.49
N ARG A 20 -1.16 20.26 -5.11
CA ARG A 20 -1.85 21.55 -4.92
C ARG A 20 -2.38 21.72 -3.49
N ALA A 21 -2.88 20.64 -2.88
CA ALA A 21 -3.23 20.57 -1.45
C ALA A 21 -2.00 20.50 -0.52
N ARG A 22 -0.80 20.84 -1.00
CA ARG A 22 0.49 20.83 -0.28
C ARG A 22 0.95 19.44 0.19
N VAL A 23 0.36 18.36 -0.33
CA VAL A 23 0.77 16.98 -0.04
C VAL A 23 1.69 16.48 -1.16
N ARG A 24 3.00 16.57 -0.94
CA ARG A 24 4.02 16.23 -1.96
C ARG A 24 4.73 14.89 -1.75
N THR A 25 4.71 14.36 -0.53
CA THR A 25 5.44 13.14 -0.18
C THR A 25 4.51 12.07 0.36
N THR A 26 4.90 10.81 0.23
CA THR A 26 4.15 9.69 0.83
C THR A 26 4.07 9.81 2.35
N THR A 27 5.10 10.37 3.00
CA THR A 27 5.12 10.61 4.45
C THR A 27 4.06 11.62 4.86
N THR A 28 4.02 12.80 4.23
CA THR A 28 3.01 13.83 4.50
C THR A 28 1.61 13.32 4.20
N PHE A 29 1.46 12.58 3.09
CA PHE A 29 0.19 11.97 2.73
C PHE A 29 -0.29 11.00 3.81
N LEU A 30 0.57 10.08 4.25
CA LEU A 30 0.23 9.10 5.28
C LEU A 30 -0.09 9.77 6.63
N GLN A 31 0.61 10.84 7.00
CA GLN A 31 0.32 11.60 8.23
C GLN A 31 -1.11 12.16 8.25
N ILE A 32 -1.65 12.58 7.10
CA ILE A 32 -2.99 13.16 6.99
C ILE A 32 -4.03 12.05 6.72
N ALA A 33 -3.79 11.20 5.73
CA ALA A 33 -4.74 10.20 5.24
C ALA A 33 -4.88 8.96 6.15
N SER A 34 -4.04 8.82 7.18
CA SER A 34 -4.14 7.74 8.16
C SER A 34 -5.45 7.78 8.94
N SER A 35 -6.01 8.96 9.20
CA SER A 35 -7.25 9.13 9.94
C SER A 35 -8.46 9.37 9.03
N ARG A 36 -9.64 8.96 9.48
CA ARG A 36 -10.91 9.20 8.77
C ARG A 36 -11.17 10.70 8.56
N SER A 37 -10.87 11.54 9.56
CA SER A 37 -11.04 12.99 9.47
C SER A 37 -10.07 13.62 8.47
N GLY A 38 -8.81 13.19 8.44
CA GLY A 38 -7.83 13.67 7.46
C GLY A 38 -8.17 13.25 6.02
N ARG A 39 -8.72 12.04 5.82
CA ARG A 39 -9.27 11.65 4.51
C ARG A 39 -10.48 12.49 4.10
N ALA A 40 -11.36 12.86 5.03
CA ALA A 40 -12.48 13.75 4.75
C ALA A 40 -12.00 15.16 4.34
N LEU A 41 -10.97 15.68 5.01
CA LEU A 41 -10.34 16.95 4.64
C LEU A 41 -9.75 16.88 3.23
N LEU A 42 -8.96 15.85 2.94
CA LEU A 42 -8.38 15.66 1.61
C LEU A 42 -9.46 15.50 0.53
N THR A 43 -10.55 14.80 0.83
CA THR A 43 -11.69 14.67 -0.07
C THR A 43 -12.26 16.05 -0.44
N LYS A 44 -12.43 16.93 0.55
CA LYS A 44 -12.92 18.30 0.34
C LYS A 44 -11.96 19.15 -0.50
N GLU A 45 -10.66 19.04 -0.22
CA GLU A 45 -9.62 19.84 -0.90
C GLU A 45 -9.31 19.38 -2.32
N THR A 46 -9.31 18.05 -2.57
CA THR A 46 -8.86 17.48 -3.84
C THR A 46 -10.00 16.92 -4.69
N GLY A 47 -11.19 16.73 -4.12
CA GLY A 47 -12.31 16.04 -4.76
C GLY A 47 -12.02 14.56 -5.03
N ILE A 48 -11.06 13.96 -4.32
CA ILE A 48 -10.73 12.52 -4.44
C ILE A 48 -11.55 11.77 -3.39
N SER A 49 -12.17 10.66 -3.78
CA SER A 49 -13.04 9.91 -2.87
C SER A 49 -12.27 9.34 -1.68
N SER A 50 -12.90 9.33 -0.51
CA SER A 50 -12.32 8.76 0.72
C SER A 50 -11.86 7.30 0.57
N PRO A 51 -12.58 6.40 -0.14
CA PRO A 51 -12.09 5.04 -0.36
C PRO A 51 -10.76 4.99 -1.13
N LYS A 52 -10.58 5.87 -2.13
CA LYS A 52 -9.35 5.94 -2.91
C LYS A 52 -8.18 6.48 -2.08
N LEU A 53 -8.44 7.47 -1.23
CA LEU A 53 -7.46 7.98 -0.27
C LEU A 53 -7.06 6.92 0.77
N LEU A 54 -8.02 6.14 1.27
CA LEU A 54 -7.74 5.03 2.20
C LEU A 54 -6.86 3.97 1.53
N HIS A 55 -7.21 3.59 0.30
CA HIS A 55 -6.44 2.63 -0.47
C HIS A 55 -4.98 3.07 -0.65
N TRP A 56 -4.74 4.32 -1.06
CA TRP A 56 -3.38 4.85 -1.15
C TRP A 56 -2.69 4.97 0.21
N ALA A 57 -3.41 5.25 1.30
CA ALA A 57 -2.82 5.33 2.63
C ALA A 57 -2.31 3.95 3.07
N ARG A 58 -3.08 2.89 2.84
CA ARG A 58 -2.65 1.50 3.09
C ARG A 58 -1.43 1.13 2.25
N ARG A 59 -1.41 1.48 0.95
CA ARG A 59 -0.24 1.29 0.09
C ARG A 59 0.99 2.06 0.59
N ALA A 60 0.83 3.33 0.95
CA ALA A 60 1.92 4.13 1.51
C ALA A 60 2.47 3.55 2.80
N GLU A 61 1.65 2.87 3.60
CA GLU A 61 2.07 2.13 4.78
C GLU A 61 2.83 0.85 4.42
N LEU A 62 2.34 0.05 3.46
CA LEU A 62 3.04 -1.14 2.93
C LEU A 62 4.42 -0.79 2.36
N MET A 63 4.58 0.37 1.73
CA MET A 63 5.87 0.85 1.21
C MET A 63 6.95 1.05 2.29
N LYS A 64 6.61 1.04 3.58
CA LYS A 64 7.59 1.05 4.68
C LYS A 64 8.28 -0.31 4.86
N ILE A 65 7.69 -1.39 4.33
CA ILE A 65 8.29 -2.72 4.38
C ILE A 65 9.53 -2.74 3.50
N LYS A 66 10.65 -3.19 4.06
CA LYS A 66 11.93 -3.18 3.36
C LYS A 66 11.89 -4.16 2.19
N ASN A 67 12.43 -3.73 1.05
CA ASN A 67 12.52 -4.54 -0.17
C ASN A 67 11.16 -5.07 -0.69
N LEU A 68 10.05 -4.41 -0.34
CA LEU A 68 8.75 -4.60 -0.97
C LEU A 68 8.65 -3.68 -2.20
N GLY A 69 8.74 -4.27 -3.38
CA GLY A 69 8.57 -3.56 -4.66
C GLY A 69 7.10 -3.22 -4.93
N ARG A 70 6.85 -2.35 -5.92
CA ARG A 70 5.49 -1.95 -6.30
C ARG A 70 4.68 -3.14 -6.83
N ASP A 71 5.27 -3.92 -7.71
CA ASP A 71 4.61 -5.08 -8.33
C ASP A 71 4.29 -6.17 -7.29
N TYR A 72 5.14 -6.33 -6.27
CA TYR A 72 4.85 -7.24 -5.16
C TYR A 72 3.75 -6.71 -4.23
N ALA A 73 3.64 -5.39 -4.04
CA ALA A 73 2.51 -4.82 -3.34
C ALA A 73 1.19 -5.04 -4.09
N ASP A 74 1.20 -4.98 -5.44
CA ASP A 74 0.03 -5.32 -6.26
C ASP A 74 -0.33 -6.81 -6.13
N LEU A 75 0.66 -7.69 -6.13
CA LEU A 75 0.44 -9.12 -5.97
C LEU A 75 -0.10 -9.47 -4.57
N LEU A 76 0.39 -8.81 -3.52
CA LEU A 76 -0.16 -8.95 -2.16
C LEU A 76 -1.63 -8.50 -2.11
N GLU A 77 -1.94 -7.36 -2.73
CA GLU A 77 -3.30 -6.85 -2.79
C GLU A 77 -4.22 -7.82 -3.54
N ALA A 78 -3.78 -8.31 -4.69
CA ALA A 78 -4.52 -9.32 -5.44
C ALA A 78 -4.71 -10.61 -4.62
N ALA A 79 -3.75 -10.97 -3.75
CA ALA A 79 -3.82 -12.06 -2.78
C ALA A 79 -4.68 -11.77 -1.53
N GLY A 80 -5.38 -10.64 -1.50
CA GLY A 80 -6.26 -10.26 -0.40
C GLY A 80 -5.52 -9.73 0.81
N VAL A 81 -4.35 -9.11 0.60
CA VAL A 81 -3.57 -8.41 1.63
C VAL A 81 -3.38 -6.96 1.19
N GLU A 82 -4.27 -6.09 1.63
CA GLU A 82 -4.25 -4.67 1.25
C GLU A 82 -3.49 -3.79 2.25
N SER A 83 -3.23 -4.28 3.47
CA SER A 83 -2.67 -3.50 4.56
C SER A 83 -1.57 -4.22 5.34
N VAL A 84 -0.71 -3.45 6.01
CA VAL A 84 0.30 -3.98 6.95
C VAL A 84 -0.37 -4.78 8.07
N SER A 85 -1.56 -4.33 8.51
CA SER A 85 -2.34 -4.99 9.56
C SER A 85 -2.81 -6.40 9.17
N GLU A 86 -3.12 -6.61 7.90
CA GLU A 86 -3.47 -7.92 7.35
C GLU A 86 -2.22 -8.77 7.14
N LEU A 87 -1.17 -8.19 6.55
CA LEU A 87 0.07 -8.89 6.24
C LEU A 87 0.68 -9.55 7.49
N ARG A 88 0.77 -8.81 8.61
CA ARG A 88 1.36 -9.33 9.86
C ARG A 88 0.62 -10.53 10.46
N ARG A 89 -0.63 -10.78 10.03
CA ARG A 89 -1.49 -11.88 10.52
C ARG A 89 -1.50 -13.08 9.58
N ARG A 90 -0.88 -12.99 8.40
CA ARG A 90 -0.87 -14.07 7.42
C ARG A 90 0.16 -15.13 7.79
N ASN A 91 -0.16 -16.38 7.44
CA ASN A 91 0.82 -17.46 7.41
C ASN A 91 1.66 -17.32 6.12
N PRO A 92 3.01 -17.34 6.20
CA PRO A 92 3.88 -17.17 5.04
C PRO A 92 3.65 -18.20 3.93
N GLU A 93 3.47 -19.47 4.28
CA GLU A 93 3.28 -20.58 3.33
C GLU A 93 1.97 -20.41 2.57
N SER A 94 0.85 -20.23 3.28
CA SER A 94 -0.47 -20.04 2.67
C SER A 94 -0.54 -18.76 1.83
N LEU A 95 0.15 -17.69 2.26
CA LEU A 95 0.23 -16.45 1.48
C LEU A 95 1.02 -16.67 0.19
N HIS A 96 2.16 -17.37 0.26
CA HIS A 96 2.98 -17.67 -0.91
C HIS A 96 2.22 -18.50 -1.94
N GLU A 97 1.52 -19.55 -1.51
CA GLU A 97 0.65 -20.35 -2.38
C GLU A 97 -0.48 -19.52 -3.01
N SER A 98 -1.13 -18.66 -2.21
CA SER A 98 -2.19 -17.78 -2.72
C SER A 98 -1.66 -16.81 -3.78
N MET A 99 -0.49 -16.21 -3.53
CA MET A 99 0.19 -15.33 -4.49
C MET A 99 0.54 -16.08 -5.78
N ASP A 100 0.99 -17.33 -5.71
CA ASP A 100 1.33 -18.14 -6.89
C ASP A 100 0.10 -18.44 -7.75
N LEU A 101 -0.99 -18.91 -7.12
CA LEU A 101 -2.25 -19.20 -7.81
C LEU A 101 -2.82 -17.98 -8.54
N ILE A 102 -2.65 -16.79 -7.95
CA ILE A 102 -3.09 -15.53 -8.55
C ILE A 102 -2.16 -15.10 -9.66
N ASN A 103 -0.84 -15.23 -9.46
CA ASN A 103 0.13 -14.83 -10.47
C ASN A 103 0.06 -15.71 -11.72
N ILE A 104 -0.29 -16.99 -11.60
CA ILE A 104 -0.57 -17.88 -12.74
C ILE A 104 -1.70 -17.32 -13.62
N LYS A 105 -2.74 -16.74 -13.00
CA LYS A 105 -3.92 -16.22 -13.71
C LYS A 105 -3.72 -14.80 -14.22
N ALA A 106 -3.19 -13.92 -13.38
CA ALA A 106 -3.12 -12.48 -13.62
C ALA A 106 -1.76 -12.00 -14.15
N LYS A 107 -0.69 -12.81 -14.01
CA LYS A 107 0.69 -12.50 -14.43
C LYS A 107 1.15 -11.10 -13.99
N ILE A 108 0.99 -10.82 -12.69
CA ILE A 108 1.30 -9.52 -12.08
C ILE A 108 2.81 -9.32 -11.99
N VAL A 109 3.55 -10.36 -11.59
CA VAL A 109 5.02 -10.33 -11.49
C VAL A 109 5.66 -11.34 -12.42
N GLU A 110 6.77 -10.94 -13.03
CA GLU A 110 7.56 -11.84 -13.87
C GLU A 110 8.26 -12.92 -13.04
N ARG A 111 8.76 -12.55 -11.84
CA ARG A 111 9.46 -13.46 -10.93
C ARG A 111 8.78 -13.50 -9.57
N MET A 112 8.31 -14.68 -9.18
CA MET A 112 7.73 -14.92 -7.87
C MET A 112 8.74 -14.65 -6.74
N PRO A 113 8.30 -14.03 -5.63
CA PRO A 113 9.14 -13.92 -4.45
C PRO A 113 9.40 -15.30 -3.85
N SER A 114 10.55 -15.49 -3.22
CA SER A 114 10.80 -16.71 -2.44
C SER A 114 10.00 -16.70 -1.14
N LEU A 115 9.69 -17.88 -0.60
CA LEU A 115 9.02 -18.01 0.70
C LEU A 115 9.77 -17.25 1.81
N LYS A 116 11.11 -17.30 1.80
CA LYS A 116 11.96 -16.53 2.74
C LYS A 116 11.72 -15.02 2.64
N ARG A 117 11.48 -14.50 1.44
CA ARG A 117 11.18 -13.07 1.22
C ARG A 117 9.80 -12.70 1.73
N VAL A 118 8.80 -13.55 1.48
CA VAL A 118 7.43 -13.37 2.01
C VAL A 118 7.44 -13.38 3.53
N ASN A 119 8.11 -14.37 4.13
CA ASN A 119 8.27 -14.44 5.58
C ASN A 119 8.95 -13.18 6.15
N LYS A 120 9.99 -12.68 5.47
CA LYS A 120 10.65 -11.44 5.88
C LYS A 120 9.72 -10.22 5.82
N TRP A 121 8.85 -10.11 4.82
CA TRP A 121 7.86 -9.03 4.78
C TRP A 121 6.87 -9.10 5.94
N ILE A 122 6.45 -10.31 6.32
CA ILE A 122 5.57 -10.54 7.47
C ILE A 122 6.29 -10.15 8.76
N GLU A 123 7.54 -10.56 8.96
CA GLU A 123 8.32 -10.15 10.15
C GLU A 123 8.56 -8.63 10.18
N ASP A 124 9.02 -8.03 9.09
CA ASP A 124 9.23 -6.58 8.99
C ASP A 124 7.91 -5.80 9.23
N SER A 125 6.75 -6.38 8.90
CA SER A 125 5.44 -5.76 9.13
C SER A 125 5.04 -5.69 10.60
N LYS A 126 5.61 -6.53 11.47
CA LYS A 126 5.34 -6.51 12.91
C LYS A 126 5.99 -5.31 13.60
N ASP A 127 7.11 -4.84 13.05
CA ASP A 127 7.87 -3.68 13.57
C ASP A 127 7.31 -2.34 13.08
N ILE A 128 6.35 -2.36 12.15
CA ILE A 128 5.73 -1.14 11.62
C ILE A 128 4.58 -0.72 12.53
N GLU A 129 4.67 0.50 13.04
CA GLU A 129 3.56 1.18 13.70
C GLU A 129 2.41 1.39 12.70
N ILE A 130 1.30 0.68 12.92
CA ILE A 130 0.08 0.79 12.12
C ILE A 130 -0.61 2.11 12.47
N LYS A 131 -0.69 3.00 11.48
CA LYS A 131 -1.30 4.33 11.63
C LYS A 131 -2.62 4.42 10.91
N VAL A 132 -2.80 3.67 9.82
CA VAL A 132 -4.00 3.79 8.98
C VAL A 132 -5.19 3.16 9.70
N SER A 133 -6.15 3.99 10.10
CA SER A 133 -7.45 3.54 10.58
C SER A 133 -8.36 3.21 9.41
N SER A 134 -9.15 2.14 9.56
CA SER A 134 -10.29 1.85 8.69
C SER A 134 -11.22 3.07 8.56
#